data_AF-A0A4W3KEH0-F1
#
_entry.id   AF-A0A4W3KEH0-F1
#
_cell.length_a   1.000
_cell.length_b   1.000
_cell.length_c   1.000
_cell.angle_alpha   90.00
_cell.angle_beta   90.00
_cell.angle_gamma   90.00
#
_symmetry.space_group_name_H-M   'P 1'
#
loop_
_entity.id
_entity.type
_entity.pdbx_description
1 polymer ?
#
loop_
_entity_poly.entity_id
_entity_poly.type
_entity_poly.pdbx_seq_one_letter_code
_entity_poly.pdbx_strand_id
1 'polypeptide(L)'
;TFLTALSTHLQSLRIYVHLGSSLTFLPIQFFELVNLTHLSLCENQLTNLSDRSLQYFNISGNKISSFPIHLCKVWNLTYLDISENGMKDIPNDISQLRNLVNLYLQNNEFKEINKNICNLADLKVLDISNNQIKAIPTQIANLTNIIELNLSNNQLPSFPIEICQLTSLQKLKISQPFESISLPKEQFMTGTR
;
A
#
# COMPACT_ATOMS: atom_id res chain seq x y z
N THR A 1 7.09 23.87 -25.63
CA THR A 1 7.24 23.77 -24.16
C THR A 1 6.73 22.41 -23.70
N PHE A 2 7.17 21.91 -22.54
CA PHE A 2 6.70 20.62 -21.99
C PHE A 2 5.16 20.51 -21.98
N LEU A 3 4.47 21.63 -21.74
CA LEU A 3 3.02 21.78 -21.84
C LEU A 3 2.42 21.55 -23.25
N THR A 4 3.11 21.94 -24.32
CA THR A 4 2.65 21.70 -25.71
C THR A 4 2.87 20.27 -26.18
N ALA A 5 3.85 19.56 -25.60
CA ALA A 5 4.07 18.13 -25.86
C ALA A 5 2.99 17.26 -25.18
N LEU A 6 2.57 17.64 -23.96
CA LEU A 6 1.48 17.00 -23.21
C LEU A 6 0.13 17.08 -23.93
N SER A 7 -0.16 18.20 -24.61
CA SER A 7 -1.47 18.41 -25.22
C SER A 7 -1.71 17.69 -26.55
N THR A 8 -0.69 17.16 -27.22
CA THR A 8 -0.84 16.57 -28.57
C THR A 8 -0.16 15.23 -28.77
N HIS A 9 1.00 14.97 -28.14
CA HIS A 9 1.80 13.77 -28.44
C HIS A 9 1.76 12.71 -27.34
N LEU A 10 1.42 13.10 -26.11
CA LEU A 10 1.43 12.19 -24.95
C LEU A 10 0.05 11.62 -24.59
N GLN A 11 -1.03 12.02 -25.27
CA GLN A 11 -2.37 11.51 -25.01
C GLN A 11 -2.52 9.99 -25.23
N SER A 12 -1.66 9.38 -26.06
CA SER A 12 -1.60 7.93 -26.24
C SER A 12 -0.70 7.21 -25.22
N LEU A 13 -0.01 7.94 -24.34
CA LEU A 13 0.92 7.40 -23.37
C LEU A 13 0.16 6.55 -22.35
N ARG A 14 0.55 5.28 -22.22
CA ARG A 14 -0.05 4.34 -21.25
C ARG A 14 0.82 4.10 -20.03
N ILE A 15 2.12 4.26 -20.18
CA ILE A 15 3.13 3.94 -19.18
C ILE A 15 4.08 5.13 -19.07
N TYR A 16 4.31 5.60 -17.85
CA TYR A 16 5.35 6.56 -17.53
C TYR A 16 6.15 6.10 -16.32
N VAL A 17 7.46 6.07 -16.48
CA VAL A 17 8.41 5.73 -15.43
C VAL A 17 9.43 6.85 -15.36
N HIS A 18 9.57 7.45 -14.19
CA HIS A 18 10.62 8.41 -13.90
C HIS A 18 11.43 7.93 -12.69
N LEU A 19 12.72 7.74 -12.92
CA LEU A 19 13.70 7.33 -11.91
C LEU A 19 14.67 8.50 -11.72
N GLY A 20 14.83 8.95 -10.47
CA GLY A 20 15.86 9.94 -10.13
C GLY A 20 15.45 10.93 -9.05
N SER A 21 16.40 11.34 -8.22
CA SER A 21 16.18 12.09 -6.97
C SER A 21 15.78 13.57 -7.11
N SER A 22 15.36 14.03 -8.30
CA SER A 22 15.19 15.45 -8.60
C SER A 22 13.76 15.92 -8.87
N LEU A 23 12.78 15.04 -9.11
CA LEU A 23 11.42 15.49 -9.40
C LEU A 23 10.71 15.90 -8.10
N THR A 24 10.37 17.18 -7.97
CA THR A 24 9.68 17.72 -6.79
C THR A 24 8.18 17.89 -6.99
N PHE A 25 7.72 18.00 -8.25
CA PHE A 25 6.29 18.03 -8.60
C PHE A 25 6.05 17.45 -10.00
N LEU A 26 4.84 16.93 -10.22
CA LEU A 26 4.30 16.71 -11.55
C LEU A 26 3.36 17.87 -11.92
N PRO A 27 3.44 18.42 -13.14
CA PRO A 27 2.47 19.42 -13.60
C PRO A 27 1.08 18.79 -13.63
N ILE A 28 0.04 19.55 -13.25
CA ILE A 28 -1.33 19.02 -13.11
C ILE A 28 -1.87 18.42 -14.42
N GLN A 29 -1.42 18.95 -15.57
CA GLN A 29 -1.74 18.45 -16.90
C GLN A 29 -1.26 17.00 -17.12
N PHE A 30 -0.28 16.52 -16.34
CA PHE A 30 0.17 15.14 -16.38
C PHE A 30 -0.93 14.16 -15.98
N PHE A 31 -1.84 14.59 -15.12
CA PHE A 31 -3.00 13.79 -14.71
C PHE A 31 -4.22 13.97 -15.62
N GLU A 32 -4.08 14.71 -16.72
CA GLU A 32 -5.07 14.79 -17.80
C GLU A 32 -4.79 13.73 -18.89
N LEU A 33 -3.76 12.91 -18.72
CA LEU A 33 -3.39 11.82 -19.63
C LEU A 33 -4.34 10.63 -19.45
N VAL A 34 -5.52 10.70 -20.08
CA VAL A 34 -6.64 9.75 -19.88
C VAL A 34 -6.32 8.27 -20.17
N ASN A 35 -5.24 7.99 -20.90
CA ASN A 35 -4.80 6.64 -21.22
C ASN A 35 -3.68 6.12 -20.30
N LEU A 36 -3.18 6.95 -19.37
CA LEU A 36 -2.09 6.57 -18.48
C LEU A 36 -2.59 5.56 -17.45
N THR A 37 -2.11 4.33 -17.56
CA THR A 37 -2.51 3.22 -16.68
C THR A 37 -1.41 2.85 -15.69
N HIS A 38 -0.16 3.14 -16.03
CA HIS A 38 1.00 2.83 -15.21
C HIS A 38 1.83 4.08 -14.98
N LEU A 39 1.96 4.47 -13.71
CA LEU A 39 2.74 5.63 -13.30
C LEU A 39 3.69 5.21 -12.18
N SER A 40 4.99 5.24 -12.46
CA SER A 40 6.05 5.04 -11.47
C SER A 40 6.90 6.30 -11.35
N LEU A 41 6.97 6.81 -10.13
CA LEU A 41 7.71 8.00 -9.71
C LEU A 41 8.60 7.64 -8.52
N CYS A 42 9.18 6.45 -8.56
CA CYS A 42 10.06 5.94 -7.50
C CYS A 42 11.27 6.87 -7.31
N GLU A 43 11.71 7.04 -6.07
CA GLU A 43 12.90 7.83 -5.70
C GLU A 43 12.83 9.33 -6.05
N ASN A 44 11.67 9.97 -5.82
CA ASN A 44 11.47 11.40 -6.09
C ASN A 44 11.20 12.21 -4.80
N GLN A 45 10.76 13.48 -4.92
CA GLN A 45 10.42 14.37 -3.79
C GLN A 45 9.00 14.93 -3.91
N LEU A 46 8.05 14.13 -4.40
CA LEU A 46 6.71 14.59 -4.77
C LEU A 46 5.82 14.87 -3.55
N THR A 47 4.79 15.72 -3.75
CA THR A 47 3.84 16.09 -2.69
C THR A 47 2.35 16.07 -3.09
N ASN A 48 1.99 15.90 -4.37
CA ASN A 48 0.57 15.90 -4.79
C ASN A 48 0.32 15.15 -6.11
N LEU A 49 -0.70 14.28 -6.16
CA LEU A 49 -0.98 13.35 -7.27
C LEU A 49 -2.51 13.10 -7.42
N SER A 50 -3.04 13.06 -8.66
CA SER A 50 -4.49 12.87 -8.89
C SER A 50 -4.89 12.39 -10.30
N ASP A 51 -4.88 11.09 -10.63
CA ASP A 51 -5.40 10.58 -11.92
C ASP A 51 -6.37 9.39 -11.74
N ARG A 52 -7.51 9.41 -12.44
CA ARG A 52 -8.63 8.46 -12.32
C ARG A 52 -8.50 7.20 -13.19
N SER A 53 -7.49 7.11 -14.06
CA SER A 53 -7.33 6.01 -15.02
C SER A 53 -6.28 4.95 -14.63
N LEU A 54 -5.54 5.19 -13.55
CA LEU A 54 -4.42 4.35 -13.13
C LEU A 54 -4.84 2.96 -12.66
N GLN A 55 -4.05 1.96 -13.06
CA GLN A 55 -4.08 0.57 -12.56
C GLN A 55 -2.85 0.27 -11.70
N TYR A 56 -1.71 0.84 -12.08
CA TYR A 56 -0.45 0.70 -11.38
C TYR A 56 0.07 2.06 -10.95
N PHE A 57 0.32 2.21 -9.66
CA PHE A 57 0.89 3.42 -9.09
C PHE A 57 1.99 3.12 -8.10
N ASN A 58 3.19 3.63 -8.38
CA ASN A 58 4.35 3.52 -7.51
C ASN A 58 4.90 4.93 -7.23
N ILE A 59 4.98 5.28 -5.95
CA ILE A 59 5.57 6.50 -5.42
C ILE A 59 6.56 6.18 -4.28
N SER A 60 7.16 5.00 -4.33
CA SER A 60 8.09 4.55 -3.29
C SER A 60 9.37 5.38 -3.26
N GLY A 61 10.10 5.36 -2.14
CA GLY A 61 11.41 6.02 -2.04
C GLY A 61 11.33 7.56 -2.08
N ASN A 62 10.18 8.14 -1.71
CA ASN A 62 9.98 9.57 -1.71
C ASN A 62 10.03 10.14 -0.27
N LYS A 63 9.74 11.44 -0.11
CA LYS A 63 9.63 12.11 1.21
C LYS A 63 8.18 12.46 1.56
N ILE A 64 7.23 11.61 1.14
CA ILE A 64 5.81 11.86 1.33
C ILE A 64 5.43 11.52 2.76
N SER A 65 4.83 12.48 3.46
CA SER A 65 4.37 12.32 4.85
C SER A 65 2.86 12.16 4.99
N SER A 66 2.10 12.46 3.93
CA SER A 66 0.64 12.33 3.88
C SER A 66 0.19 11.57 2.64
N PHE A 67 -0.81 10.71 2.82
CA PHE A 67 -1.37 9.95 1.71
C PHE A 67 -2.08 10.89 0.69
N PRO A 68 -1.93 10.67 -0.62
CA PRO A 68 -2.62 11.47 -1.64
C PRO A 68 -4.11 11.06 -1.69
N ILE A 69 -4.95 11.69 -0.86
CA ILE A 69 -6.37 11.29 -0.63
C ILE A 69 -7.19 11.12 -1.90
N HIS A 70 -6.87 11.86 -2.96
CA HIS A 70 -7.55 11.76 -4.25
C HIS A 70 -7.38 10.38 -4.91
N LEU A 71 -6.30 9.66 -4.60
CA LEU A 71 -6.07 8.30 -5.09
C LEU A 71 -7.16 7.33 -4.64
N CYS A 72 -7.78 7.55 -3.49
CA CYS A 72 -8.88 6.70 -3.02
C CYS A 72 -10.07 6.64 -4.01
N LYS A 73 -10.20 7.63 -4.90
CA LYS A 73 -11.25 7.68 -5.92
C LYS A 73 -10.88 6.97 -7.22
N VAL A 74 -9.68 6.40 -7.30
CA VAL A 74 -9.14 5.71 -8.48
C VAL A 74 -9.53 4.24 -8.41
N TRP A 75 -10.80 3.98 -8.72
CA TRP A 75 -11.41 2.66 -8.56
C TRP A 75 -10.72 1.54 -9.35
N ASN A 76 -10.01 1.86 -10.45
CA ASN A 76 -9.29 0.90 -11.29
C ASN A 76 -7.91 0.50 -10.76
N LEU A 77 -7.46 1.08 -9.64
CA LEU A 77 -6.13 0.83 -9.12
C LEU A 77 -6.02 -0.59 -8.58
N THR A 78 -5.13 -1.40 -9.16
CA THR A 78 -4.86 -2.79 -8.76
C THR A 78 -3.54 -2.95 -8.03
N TYR A 79 -2.60 -2.02 -8.24
CA TYR A 79 -1.29 -2.01 -7.61
C TYR A 79 -0.98 -0.63 -7.04
N LEU A 80 -0.66 -0.57 -5.75
CA LEU A 80 -0.25 0.64 -5.05
C LEU A 80 1.02 0.38 -4.24
N ASP A 81 2.08 1.10 -4.56
CA ASP A 81 3.33 1.08 -3.81
C ASP A 81 3.67 2.48 -3.30
N ILE A 82 3.65 2.61 -1.97
CA ILE A 82 3.99 3.83 -1.24
C ILE A 82 5.06 3.53 -0.18
N SER A 83 5.84 2.47 -0.38
CA SER A 83 6.92 2.09 0.51
C SER A 83 8.03 3.14 0.57
N GLU A 84 8.91 3.05 1.57
CA GLU A 84 10.10 3.90 1.67
C GLU A 84 9.76 5.40 1.64
N ASN A 85 8.84 5.79 2.50
CA ASN A 85 8.37 7.17 2.67
C ASN A 85 8.33 7.52 4.17
N GLY A 86 7.76 8.67 4.53
CA GLY A 86 7.58 9.11 5.92
C GLY A 86 6.12 9.05 6.40
N MET A 87 5.32 8.13 5.84
CA MET A 87 3.88 8.10 6.14
C MET A 87 3.60 7.54 7.53
N LYS A 88 2.66 8.17 8.23
CA LYS A 88 2.24 7.79 9.58
C LYS A 88 0.85 7.15 9.61
N ASP A 89 0.02 7.46 8.62
CA ASP A 89 -1.36 7.00 8.53
C ASP A 89 -1.84 6.96 7.07
N ILE A 90 -2.86 6.14 6.82
CA ILE A 90 -3.61 6.02 5.58
C ILE A 90 -5.04 6.48 5.85
N PRO A 91 -5.69 7.24 4.95
CA PRO A 91 -7.06 7.69 5.14
C PRO A 91 -8.05 6.54 5.12
N ASN A 92 -9.16 6.69 5.85
CA ASN A 92 -10.25 5.71 5.89
C ASN A 92 -10.85 5.42 4.50
N ASP A 93 -10.83 6.42 3.61
CA ASP A 93 -11.23 6.32 2.22
C ASP A 93 -10.42 5.30 1.41
N ILE A 94 -9.30 4.76 1.91
CA ILE A 94 -8.54 3.69 1.23
C ILE A 94 -9.43 2.51 0.83
N SER A 95 -10.47 2.24 1.63
CA SER A 95 -11.50 1.21 1.36
C SER A 95 -12.29 1.42 0.05
N GLN A 96 -12.19 2.59 -0.58
CA GLN A 96 -12.78 2.88 -1.89
C GLN A 96 -11.99 2.25 -3.06
N LEU A 97 -10.73 1.84 -2.83
CA LEU A 97 -9.88 1.14 -3.81
C LEU A 97 -10.27 -0.33 -3.95
N ARG A 98 -11.53 -0.60 -4.34
CA ARG A 98 -12.13 -1.95 -4.27
C ARG A 98 -11.41 -3.00 -5.10
N ASN A 99 -10.74 -2.60 -6.18
CA ASN A 99 -10.00 -3.49 -7.08
C ASN A 99 -8.51 -3.62 -6.70
N LEU A 100 -8.08 -3.08 -5.56
CA LEU A 100 -6.68 -3.11 -5.15
C LEU A 100 -6.26 -4.53 -4.78
N VAL A 101 -5.27 -5.06 -5.49
CA VAL A 101 -4.75 -6.42 -5.34
C VAL A 101 -3.43 -6.43 -4.58
N ASN A 102 -2.58 -5.43 -4.82
CA ASN A 102 -1.25 -5.32 -4.24
C ASN A 102 -1.09 -3.98 -3.52
N LEU A 103 -0.76 -4.02 -2.23
CA LEU A 103 -0.51 -2.85 -1.41
C LEU A 103 0.83 -2.98 -0.68
N TYR A 104 1.76 -2.08 -1.00
CA TYR A 104 3.10 -2.01 -0.41
C TYR A 104 3.26 -0.73 0.40
N LEU A 105 3.55 -0.90 1.69
CA LEU A 105 3.61 0.13 2.73
C LEU A 105 4.87 0.02 3.59
N GLN A 106 5.79 -0.88 3.22
CA GLN A 106 6.99 -1.13 4.00
C GLN A 106 7.89 0.10 4.11
N ASN A 107 8.72 0.16 5.16
CA ASN A 107 9.65 1.27 5.40
C ASN A 107 8.93 2.62 5.50
N ASN A 108 7.97 2.72 6.41
CA ASN A 108 7.24 3.95 6.75
C ASN A 108 7.23 4.12 8.29
N GLU A 109 6.40 5.03 8.80
CA GLU A 109 6.23 5.32 10.23
C GLU A 109 4.86 4.89 10.78
N PHE A 110 4.19 3.90 10.17
CA PHE A 110 2.88 3.43 10.61
C PHE A 110 2.96 2.83 12.01
N LYS A 111 2.10 3.30 12.92
CA LYS A 111 1.99 2.77 14.31
C LYS A 111 0.87 1.75 14.48
N GLU A 112 -0.05 1.73 13.54
CA GLU A 112 -1.20 0.83 13.49
C GLU A 112 -1.54 0.52 12.04
N ILE A 113 -2.24 -0.60 11.82
CA ILE A 113 -2.89 -0.89 10.55
C ILE A 113 -4.24 -0.18 10.56
N ASN A 114 -4.48 0.74 9.64
CA ASN A 114 -5.82 1.32 9.48
C ASN A 114 -6.80 0.19 9.13
N LYS A 115 -7.80 -0.05 9.99
CA LYS A 115 -8.80 -1.12 9.82
C LYS A 115 -9.55 -1.06 8.47
N ASN A 116 -9.60 0.09 7.80
CA ASN A 116 -10.24 0.21 6.49
C ASN A 116 -9.44 -0.45 5.36
N ILE A 117 -8.14 -0.71 5.54
CA ILE A 117 -7.37 -1.59 4.65
C ILE A 117 -8.00 -2.99 4.63
N CYS A 118 -8.60 -3.42 5.74
CA CYS A 118 -9.23 -4.73 5.85
C CYS A 118 -10.55 -4.85 5.06
N ASN A 119 -11.04 -3.76 4.48
CA ASN A 119 -12.22 -3.75 3.61
C ASN A 119 -11.88 -3.90 2.12
N LEU A 120 -10.59 -4.06 1.79
CA LEU A 120 -10.12 -4.28 0.43
C LEU A 120 -10.32 -5.76 0.05
N ALA A 121 -11.51 -6.09 -0.43
CA ALA A 121 -11.95 -7.46 -0.66
C ALA A 121 -11.05 -8.24 -1.65
N ASP A 122 -10.46 -7.56 -2.64
CA ASP A 122 -9.62 -8.19 -3.67
C ASP A 122 -8.13 -8.21 -3.31
N LEU A 123 -7.74 -7.72 -2.12
CA LEU A 123 -6.35 -7.61 -1.73
C LEU A 123 -5.72 -8.99 -1.55
N LYS A 124 -4.66 -9.26 -2.33
CA LYS A 124 -3.90 -10.52 -2.31
C LYS A 124 -2.54 -10.37 -1.66
N VAL A 125 -1.94 -9.19 -1.73
CA VAL A 125 -0.61 -8.92 -1.19
C VAL A 125 -0.66 -7.66 -0.33
N LEU A 126 -0.23 -7.80 0.92
CA LEU A 126 -0.01 -6.69 1.85
C LEU A 126 1.38 -6.80 2.45
N ASP A 127 2.25 -5.85 2.12
CA ASP A 127 3.52 -5.66 2.82
C ASP A 127 3.47 -4.38 3.64
N ILE A 128 3.57 -4.52 4.96
CA ILE A 128 3.66 -3.40 5.90
C ILE A 128 4.84 -3.60 6.86
N SER A 129 5.88 -4.29 6.38
CA SER A 129 7.10 -4.54 7.14
C SER A 129 7.89 -3.25 7.41
N ASN A 130 8.81 -3.28 8.37
CA ASN A 130 9.66 -2.12 8.71
C ASN A 130 8.81 -0.88 9.05
N ASN A 131 7.92 -1.05 10.02
CA ASN A 131 7.05 0.00 10.57
C ASN A 131 7.08 -0.09 12.11
N GLN A 132 6.15 0.57 12.80
CA GLN A 132 6.08 0.64 14.26
C GLN A 132 4.77 0.03 14.78
N ILE A 133 4.22 -0.98 14.08
CA ILE A 133 2.92 -1.57 14.39
C ILE A 133 3.00 -2.42 15.65
N LYS A 134 2.10 -2.14 16.60
CA LYS A 134 2.05 -2.84 17.90
C LYS A 134 0.92 -3.86 18.01
N ALA A 135 -0.10 -3.75 17.16
CA ALA A 135 -1.26 -4.63 17.18
C ALA A 135 -1.82 -4.81 15.78
N ILE A 136 -2.41 -5.98 15.53
CA ILE A 136 -3.16 -6.28 14.32
C ILE A 136 -4.65 -6.14 14.63
N PRO A 137 -5.42 -5.38 13.84
CA PRO A 137 -6.86 -5.25 14.06
C PRO A 137 -7.57 -6.59 13.83
N THR A 138 -8.61 -6.90 14.60
CA THR A 138 -9.42 -8.11 14.39
C THR A 138 -10.07 -8.15 13.02
N GLN A 139 -10.30 -6.99 12.41
CA GLN A 139 -10.81 -6.86 11.05
C GLN A 139 -9.87 -7.44 10.00
N ILE A 140 -8.59 -7.72 10.31
CA ILE A 140 -7.66 -8.34 9.35
C ILE A 140 -8.25 -9.61 8.73
N ALA A 141 -9.06 -10.35 9.50
CA ALA A 141 -9.79 -11.55 9.06
C ALA A 141 -10.74 -11.32 7.88
N ASN A 142 -11.14 -10.07 7.61
CA ASN A 142 -11.97 -9.71 6.45
C ASN A 142 -11.20 -9.79 5.12
N LEU A 143 -9.87 -9.84 5.15
CA LEU A 143 -9.01 -10.00 3.97
C LEU A 143 -9.02 -11.45 3.47
N THR A 144 -10.20 -11.93 3.08
CA THR A 144 -10.45 -13.34 2.72
C THR A 144 -9.69 -13.81 1.48
N ASN A 145 -9.18 -12.90 0.65
CA ASN A 145 -8.38 -13.19 -0.55
C ASN A 145 -6.87 -12.98 -0.37
N ILE A 146 -6.40 -12.64 0.84
CA ILE A 146 -4.97 -12.39 1.07
C ILE A 146 -4.17 -13.67 0.89
N ILE A 147 -3.11 -13.61 0.08
CA ILE A 147 -2.20 -14.72 -0.22
C ILE A 147 -0.86 -14.49 0.46
N GLU A 148 -0.38 -13.24 0.45
CA GLU A 148 0.90 -12.86 1.05
C GLU A 148 0.72 -11.72 2.04
N LEU A 149 1.19 -11.94 3.28
CA LEU A 149 1.19 -10.95 4.35
C LEU A 149 2.59 -10.85 4.96
N ASN A 150 3.16 -9.64 4.94
CA ASN A 150 4.44 -9.35 5.57
C ASN A 150 4.30 -8.30 6.68
N LEU A 151 4.54 -8.74 7.91
CA LEU A 151 4.49 -7.94 9.15
C LEU A 151 5.87 -7.84 9.81
N SER A 152 6.93 -8.21 9.09
CA SER A 152 8.29 -8.25 9.64
C SER A 152 8.78 -6.86 10.06
N ASN A 153 9.71 -6.81 11.01
CA ASN A 153 10.34 -5.60 11.52
C ASN A 153 9.30 -4.55 11.98
N ASN A 154 8.37 -4.97 12.83
CA ASN A 154 7.40 -4.11 13.50
C ASN A 154 7.66 -4.10 15.02
N GLN A 155 6.63 -3.90 15.84
CA GLN A 155 6.70 -3.90 17.30
C GLN A 155 5.62 -4.79 17.93
N LEU A 156 5.29 -5.92 17.27
CA LEU A 156 4.28 -6.85 17.75
C LEU A 156 4.80 -7.59 19.01
N PRO A 157 4.10 -7.51 20.16
CA PRO A 157 4.57 -8.14 21.42
C PRO A 157 4.39 -9.67 21.45
N SER A 158 3.48 -10.18 20.62
CA SER A 158 3.15 -11.60 20.53
C SER A 158 2.70 -11.94 19.11
N PHE A 159 2.56 -13.24 18.84
CA PHE A 159 1.98 -13.68 17.59
C PHE A 159 0.52 -13.18 17.48
N PRO A 160 0.12 -12.52 16.39
CA PRO A 160 -1.24 -12.03 16.22
C PRO A 160 -2.17 -13.21 15.92
N ILE A 161 -3.07 -13.58 16.83
CA ILE A 161 -3.97 -14.74 16.59
C ILE A 161 -5.00 -14.46 15.50
N GLU A 162 -5.29 -13.18 15.24
CA GLU A 162 -6.26 -12.70 14.27
C GLU A 162 -5.93 -13.18 12.84
N ILE A 163 -4.65 -13.33 12.49
CA ILE A 163 -4.25 -13.79 11.16
C ILE A 163 -4.52 -15.28 10.93
N CYS A 164 -4.78 -16.07 12.00
CA CYS A 164 -5.17 -17.47 11.86
C CYS A 164 -6.53 -17.65 11.18
N GLN A 165 -7.33 -16.58 11.08
CA GLN A 165 -8.62 -16.58 10.39
C GLN A 165 -8.48 -16.36 8.87
N LEU A 166 -7.26 -16.08 8.37
CA LEU A 166 -7.00 -15.84 6.95
C LEU A 166 -6.89 -17.17 6.19
N THR A 167 -8.01 -17.62 5.62
CA THR A 167 -8.11 -18.93 4.95
C THR A 167 -7.35 -19.05 3.64
N SER A 168 -7.10 -17.93 2.95
CA SER A 168 -6.36 -17.90 1.66
C SER A 168 -4.85 -17.67 1.81
N LEU A 169 -4.36 -17.44 3.04
CA LEU A 169 -2.98 -17.04 3.28
C LEU A 169 -2.02 -18.19 2.98
N GLN A 170 -1.05 -17.94 2.10
CA GLN A 170 -0.05 -18.93 1.69
C GLN A 170 1.36 -18.54 2.12
N LYS A 171 1.65 -17.24 2.22
CA LYS A 171 2.96 -16.74 2.63
C LYS A 171 2.80 -15.73 3.75
N LEU A 172 3.38 -16.07 4.90
CA LEU A 172 3.41 -15.22 6.08
C LEU A 172 4.86 -14.92 6.44
N LYS A 173 5.19 -13.64 6.59
CA LYS A 173 6.47 -13.20 7.14
C LYS A 173 6.23 -12.41 8.42
N ILE A 174 6.71 -12.95 9.53
CA ILE A 174 6.72 -12.27 10.82
C ILE A 174 8.09 -12.50 11.46
N SER A 175 8.87 -11.43 11.57
CA SER A 175 10.11 -11.36 12.33
C SER A 175 10.08 -10.04 13.09
N GLN A 176 10.38 -10.00 14.38
CA GLN A 176 10.36 -8.75 15.16
C GLN A 176 11.78 -8.40 15.63
N PRO A 177 12.09 -7.11 15.84
CA PRO A 177 13.44 -6.67 16.19
C PRO A 177 13.82 -6.94 17.66
N PHE A 178 12.86 -7.28 18.52
CA PHE A 178 13.08 -7.65 19.91
C PHE A 178 12.82 -9.15 20.13
N GLU A 179 13.23 -9.71 21.28
CA GLU A 179 13.23 -11.14 21.63
C GLU A 179 12.04 -11.96 21.08
N SER A 180 12.31 -13.24 20.82
CA SER A 180 11.40 -14.24 20.22
C SER A 180 9.91 -13.93 20.43
N ILE A 181 9.17 -13.82 19.33
CA ILE A 181 7.72 -13.65 19.36
C ILE A 181 7.12 -14.77 20.20
N SER A 182 6.49 -14.42 21.31
CA SER A 182 5.76 -15.40 22.11
C SER A 182 4.60 -15.95 21.27
N LEU A 183 4.62 -17.27 21.07
CA LEU A 183 3.49 -17.97 20.45
C LEU A 183 2.26 -17.88 21.36
N PRO A 184 1.04 -17.89 20.80
CA PRO A 184 -0.16 -17.92 21.62
C PRO A 184 -0.14 -19.23 22.43
N LYS A 185 -0.59 -19.17 23.70
CA LYS A 185 -0.80 -20.38 24.51
C LYS A 185 -1.76 -21.31 23.76
N GLU A 186 -1.49 -22.62 23.78
CA GLU A 186 -2.14 -23.68 22.97
C GLU A 186 -3.69 -23.64 22.96
N GLN A 187 -4.33 -23.01 23.93
CA GLN A 187 -5.79 -22.84 24.05
C GLN A 187 -6.45 -22.09 22.88
N PHE A 188 -5.69 -21.44 21.99
CA PHE A 188 -6.22 -20.76 20.80
C PHE A 188 -5.95 -21.51 19.48
N MET A 189 -5.24 -22.64 19.53
CA MET A 189 -4.89 -23.44 18.34
C MET A 189 -5.95 -24.49 17.98
N THR A 190 -7.02 -24.64 18.76
CA THR A 190 -8.14 -25.54 18.44
C THR A 190 -9.15 -24.85 17.51
N GLY A 191 -8.71 -24.55 16.29
CA GLY A 191 -9.61 -24.37 15.16
C GLY A 191 -10.08 -25.75 14.71
N THR A 192 -11.33 -26.06 14.99
CA THR A 192 -12.02 -27.28 14.55
C THR A 192 -11.88 -27.52 13.05
N ARG A 193 -11.65 -28.80 12.70
CA ARG A 193 -11.58 -29.39 11.35
C ARG A 193 -12.65 -28.88 10.40
#